data_AF-A0A7X1GW40-F1
#
_entry.id   AF-A0A7X1GW40-F1
#
_cell.length_a   1.000
_cell.length_b   1.000
_cell.length_c   1.000
_cell.angle_alpha   90.00
_cell.angle_beta   90.00
_cell.angle_gamma   90.00
#
_symmetry.space_group_name_H-M   'P 1'
#
loop_
_entity.id
_entity.type
_entity.pdbx_description
1 polymer ?
#
loop_
_entity_poly.entity_id
_entity_poly.type
_entity_poly.pdbx_seq_one_letter_code
_entity_poly.pdbx_strand_id
1 'polypeptide(L)'
;MKLRKMTSLTALTSFVFMLVTSIILYIAPQGRVAYWADWRLLGLDKTQWGDIHINMGILFLVSIGLHIYYNWKAILAYLKDKARRLKIWTPEFNVAFGLTAVVLAGTLATVPPFSWPLVFNAHLKDAAAVQYGEPPYGHAELSRLDQFARKTGLSLPEVLVALNDAGIRFDRDQDSLQAIARQNGRSPQAIYHIMQGAQASALPSGMPAEAPPGTGKKTLAELCLAYGLSEADVVRSLQGSGFQVSPELTLKEIGAKNGVSPIDIYDTIRQATATPGVKTP
;
A
#
# COMPACT_ATOMS: atom_id res chain seq x y z
N MET A 1 4.63 -36.28 -28.22
CA MET A 1 3.22 -35.95 -27.91
C MET A 1 2.95 -35.71 -26.43
N LYS A 2 3.50 -36.50 -25.51
CA LYS A 2 3.31 -36.33 -24.05
C LYS A 2 3.75 -34.95 -23.52
N LEU A 3 4.94 -34.47 -23.92
CA LEU A 3 5.49 -33.18 -23.46
C LEU A 3 4.64 -31.96 -23.88
N ARG A 4 4.11 -31.95 -25.11
CA ARG A 4 3.20 -30.89 -25.59
C ARG A 4 1.93 -30.83 -24.76
N LYS A 5 1.32 -32.00 -24.51
CA LYS A 5 0.10 -32.11 -23.69
C LYS A 5 0.35 -31.67 -22.26
N MET A 6 1.46 -32.13 -21.65
CA MET A 6 1.85 -31.74 -20.29
C MET A 6 2.04 -30.23 -20.19
N THR A 7 2.82 -29.63 -21.09
CA THR A 7 3.08 -28.18 -21.09
C THR A 7 1.79 -27.36 -21.20
N SER A 8 0.87 -27.75 -22.08
CA SER A 8 -0.43 -27.07 -22.21
C SER A 8 -1.29 -27.21 -20.96
N LEU A 9 -1.32 -28.39 -20.33
CA LEU A 9 -2.06 -28.62 -19.08
C LEU A 9 -1.42 -27.87 -17.90
N THR A 10 -0.09 -27.79 -17.85
CA THR A 10 0.63 -26.99 -16.86
C THR A 10 0.33 -25.50 -17.05
N ALA A 11 0.33 -24.98 -18.28
CA ALA A 11 -0.05 -23.61 -18.56
C ALA A 11 -1.50 -23.32 -18.14
N LEU A 12 -2.44 -24.22 -18.43
CA LEU A 12 -3.84 -24.07 -18.04
C LEU A 12 -4.03 -24.10 -16.51
N THR A 13 -3.43 -25.07 -15.83
CA THR A 13 -3.57 -25.21 -14.37
C THR A 13 -2.90 -24.06 -13.63
N SER A 14 -1.68 -23.67 -14.03
CA SER A 14 -1.01 -22.49 -13.45
C SER A 14 -1.77 -21.19 -13.74
N PHE A 15 -2.40 -21.04 -14.91
CA PHE A 15 -3.29 -19.91 -15.19
C PHE A 15 -4.47 -19.84 -14.20
N VAL A 16 -5.10 -20.95 -13.85
CA VAL A 16 -6.18 -20.98 -12.85
C VAL A 16 -5.68 -20.48 -11.48
N PHE A 17 -4.52 -20.95 -11.03
CA PHE A 17 -3.92 -20.46 -9.78
C PHE A 17 -3.51 -18.98 -9.88
N MET A 18 -3.05 -18.51 -11.04
CA MET A 18 -2.77 -17.09 -11.27
C MET A 18 -4.03 -16.23 -11.15
N LEU A 19 -5.18 -16.70 -11.65
CA LEU A 19 -6.45 -15.99 -11.48
C LEU A 19 -6.84 -15.88 -10.01
N VAL A 20 -6.80 -17.00 -9.28
CA VAL A 20 -7.14 -17.03 -7.85
C VAL A 20 -6.23 -16.09 -7.05
N THR A 21 -4.92 -16.21 -7.23
CA THR A 21 -3.95 -15.37 -6.51
C THR A 21 -4.04 -13.89 -6.91
N SER A 22 -4.35 -13.58 -8.18
CA SER A 22 -4.58 -12.19 -8.62
C SER A 22 -5.81 -11.58 -7.94
N ILE A 23 -6.91 -12.33 -7.82
CA ILE A 23 -8.11 -11.86 -7.11
C ILE A 23 -7.79 -11.60 -5.64
N ILE A 24 -7.09 -12.52 -4.98
CA ILE A 24 -6.71 -12.38 -3.57
C ILE A 24 -5.81 -11.16 -3.36
N LEU A 25 -4.77 -10.99 -4.17
CA LEU A 25 -3.87 -9.85 -4.06
C LEU A 25 -4.53 -8.52 -4.45
N TYR A 26 -5.54 -8.57 -5.31
CA TYR A 26 -6.35 -7.40 -5.65
C TYR A 26 -7.18 -6.93 -4.45
N ILE A 27 -7.83 -7.84 -3.71
CA ILE A 27 -8.62 -7.46 -2.52
C ILE A 27 -7.77 -7.27 -1.26
N ALA A 28 -6.55 -7.82 -1.21
CA ALA A 28 -5.69 -7.74 -0.03
C ALA A 28 -5.41 -6.28 0.35
N PRO A 29 -5.39 -5.94 1.66
CA PRO A 29 -5.07 -4.59 2.12
C PRO A 29 -3.70 -4.11 1.63
N GLN A 30 -3.45 -2.81 1.71
CA GLN A 30 -2.10 -2.29 1.46
C GLN A 30 -1.09 -2.94 2.42
N GLY A 31 0.16 -3.11 1.97
CA GLY A 31 1.21 -3.78 2.77
C GLY A 31 1.32 -3.23 4.20
N ARG A 32 1.36 -1.90 4.34
CA ARG A 32 1.38 -1.22 5.64
C ARG A 32 0.25 -1.64 6.59
N VAL A 33 -0.97 -1.83 6.08
CA VAL A 33 -2.13 -2.23 6.89
C VAL A 33 -2.09 -3.72 7.16
N ALA A 34 -1.78 -4.51 6.12
CA ALA A 34 -1.76 -5.96 6.22
C ALA A 34 -0.71 -6.46 7.21
N TYR A 35 0.50 -5.91 7.21
CA TYR A 35 1.55 -6.31 8.14
C TYR A 35 1.31 -5.78 9.55
N TRP A 36 0.72 -4.58 9.67
CA TRP A 36 0.39 -3.96 10.95
C TRP A 36 -0.68 -4.73 11.72
N ALA A 37 -1.73 -5.16 11.02
CA ALA A 37 -2.85 -5.88 11.60
C ALA A 37 -2.70 -7.40 11.60
N ASP A 38 -1.59 -7.93 11.08
CA ASP A 38 -1.40 -9.36 10.78
C ASP A 38 -2.57 -9.93 9.96
N TRP A 39 -2.88 -9.29 8.82
CA TRP A 39 -3.97 -9.71 7.94
C TRP A 39 -3.69 -11.09 7.34
N ARG A 40 -4.69 -11.97 7.43
CA ARG A 40 -4.63 -13.34 6.90
C ARG A 40 -5.91 -13.67 6.13
N LEU A 41 -5.76 -14.48 5.08
CA LEU A 41 -6.86 -15.05 4.32
C LEU A 41 -6.57 -16.52 4.05
N LEU A 42 -7.51 -17.39 4.41
CA LEU A 42 -7.34 -18.86 4.36
C LEU A 42 -6.07 -19.35 5.09
N GLY A 43 -5.75 -18.71 6.22
CA GLY A 43 -4.59 -19.06 7.05
C GLY A 43 -3.25 -18.47 6.60
N LEU A 44 -3.18 -17.92 5.38
CA LEU A 44 -1.97 -17.34 4.80
C LEU A 44 -1.95 -15.82 4.97
N ASP A 45 -0.77 -15.27 5.27
CA ASP A 45 -0.56 -13.83 5.32
C ASP A 45 -0.38 -13.22 3.91
N LYS A 46 -0.31 -11.88 3.84
CA LYS A 46 -0.13 -11.17 2.57
C LYS A 46 1.16 -11.55 1.84
N THR A 47 2.25 -11.78 2.57
CA THR A 47 3.55 -12.15 1.98
C THR A 47 3.45 -13.51 1.33
N GLN A 48 2.89 -14.49 2.03
CA GLN A 48 2.71 -15.86 1.52
C GLN A 48 1.83 -15.89 0.26
N TRP A 49 0.74 -15.12 0.22
CA TRP A 49 -0.05 -14.98 -1.01
C TRP A 49 0.74 -14.37 -2.17
N GLY A 50 1.60 -13.38 -1.88
CA GLY A 50 2.53 -12.80 -2.84
C GLY A 50 3.54 -13.83 -3.37
N ASP A 51 4.15 -14.62 -2.48
CA ASP A 51 5.15 -15.63 -2.82
C ASP A 51 4.56 -16.73 -3.71
N ILE A 52 3.33 -17.18 -3.42
CA ILE A 52 2.61 -18.14 -4.26
C ILE A 52 2.34 -17.54 -5.64
N HIS A 53 1.88 -16.29 -5.71
CA HIS A 53 1.59 -15.61 -6.99
C HIS A 53 2.84 -15.48 -7.86
N ILE A 54 3.98 -15.09 -7.28
CA ILE A 54 5.25 -14.94 -8.00
C ILE A 54 5.72 -16.28 -8.56
N ASN A 55 5.79 -17.32 -7.73
CA ASN A 55 6.25 -18.64 -8.16
C ASN A 55 5.31 -19.26 -9.20
N MET A 56 3.99 -19.13 -9.01
CA MET A 56 3.02 -19.58 -9.99
C MET A 56 3.10 -18.80 -11.30
N GLY A 57 3.39 -17.50 -11.23
CA GLY A 57 3.60 -16.65 -12.39
C GLY A 57 4.82 -17.07 -13.20
N ILE A 58 5.93 -17.39 -12.55
CA ILE A 58 7.12 -17.93 -13.22
C ILE A 58 6.79 -19.25 -13.92
N LEU A 59 6.11 -20.18 -13.23
CA LEU A 59 5.68 -21.44 -13.82
C LEU A 59 4.77 -21.22 -15.04
N PHE A 60 3.82 -20.29 -14.94
CA PHE A 60 2.92 -19.93 -16.03
C PHE A 60 3.68 -19.35 -17.22
N LEU A 61 4.60 -18.40 -17.00
CA LEU A 61 5.40 -17.77 -18.06
C LEU A 61 6.28 -18.79 -18.81
N VAL A 62 6.96 -19.68 -18.08
CA VAL A 62 7.76 -20.75 -18.70
C VAL A 62 6.84 -21.69 -19.49
N SER A 63 5.72 -22.11 -18.89
CA SER A 63 4.79 -23.05 -19.52
C SER A 63 4.12 -22.46 -20.76
N ILE A 64 3.69 -21.19 -20.73
CA ILE A 64 3.07 -20.54 -21.89
C ILE A 64 4.10 -20.26 -22.99
N GLY A 65 5.35 -19.94 -22.64
CA GLY A 65 6.45 -19.80 -23.60
C GLY A 65 6.73 -21.12 -24.33
N LEU A 66 6.85 -22.23 -23.59
CA LEU A 66 7.00 -23.56 -24.18
C LEU A 66 5.75 -23.99 -24.97
N HIS A 67 4.55 -23.63 -24.51
CA HIS A 67 3.31 -23.87 -25.25
C HIS A 67 3.32 -23.14 -26.60
N ILE A 68 3.71 -21.87 -26.63
CA ILE A 68 3.87 -21.08 -27.87
C ILE A 68 4.90 -21.73 -28.79
N TYR A 69 6.07 -22.11 -28.26
CA TYR A 69 7.13 -22.76 -29.02
C TYR A 69 6.66 -24.07 -29.68
N TYR A 70 6.04 -24.96 -28.89
CA TYR A 70 5.55 -26.25 -29.41
C TYR A 70 4.35 -26.13 -30.35
N ASN A 71 3.61 -25.02 -30.29
CA ASN A 71 2.45 -24.76 -31.13
C ASN A 71 2.70 -23.62 -32.14
N TRP A 72 3.97 -23.29 -32.41
CA TRP A 72 4.37 -22.18 -33.28
C TRP A 72 3.75 -22.24 -34.67
N LYS A 73 3.68 -23.45 -35.26
CA LYS A 73 3.04 -23.66 -36.57
C LYS A 73 1.54 -23.32 -36.56
N ALA A 74 0.84 -23.56 -35.45
CA ALA A 74 -0.57 -23.20 -35.31
C ALA A 74 -0.73 -21.67 -35.18
N ILE A 75 0.15 -21.02 -34.41
CA ILE A 75 0.17 -19.56 -34.30
C ILE A 75 0.41 -18.90 -35.66
N LEU A 76 1.43 -19.37 -36.40
CA LEU A 76 1.68 -18.90 -37.76
C LEU A 76 0.51 -19.16 -38.72
N ALA A 77 -0.30 -20.20 -38.49
CA ALA A 77 -1.48 -20.44 -39.31
C ALA A 77 -2.54 -19.36 -39.13
N TYR A 78 -2.70 -18.80 -37.93
CA TYR A 78 -3.60 -17.65 -37.71
C TYR A 78 -3.12 -16.37 -38.41
N LEU A 79 -1.82 -16.26 -38.71
CA LEU A 79 -1.23 -15.13 -39.43
C LEU A 79 -1.15 -15.35 -40.95
N LYS A 80 -1.67 -16.47 -41.47
CA LYS A 80 -1.64 -16.79 -42.91
C LYS A 80 -2.96 -16.44 -43.59
N ASP A 81 -2.86 -15.91 -44.81
CA ASP A 81 -4.02 -15.69 -45.68
C ASP A 81 -4.54 -17.00 -46.31
N LYS A 82 -5.64 -16.93 -47.07
CA LYS A 82 -6.18 -18.08 -47.82
C LYS A 82 -5.17 -18.70 -48.80
N ALA A 83 -4.15 -17.95 -49.22
CA ALA A 83 -3.07 -18.39 -50.09
C ALA A 83 -1.83 -18.91 -49.30
N ARG A 84 -1.96 -19.09 -47.97
CA ARG A 84 -0.91 -19.56 -47.04
C ARG A 84 0.32 -18.63 -46.93
N ARG A 85 0.21 -17.36 -47.34
CA ARG A 85 1.25 -16.35 -47.17
C ARG A 85 1.10 -15.65 -45.83
N LEU A 86 2.22 -15.37 -45.16
CA LEU A 86 2.21 -14.63 -43.90
C LEU A 86 1.78 -13.18 -44.17
N LYS A 87 0.71 -12.75 -43.51
CA LYS A 87 0.21 -11.38 -43.53
C LYS A 87 -0.14 -11.00 -42.09
N ILE A 88 0.67 -10.16 -41.48
CA ILE A 88 0.50 -9.78 -40.07
C ILE A 88 -0.64 -8.77 -39.93
N TRP A 89 -0.73 -7.79 -40.82
CA TRP A 89 -1.79 -6.77 -40.84
C TRP A 89 -3.07 -7.29 -41.50
N THR A 90 -3.70 -8.29 -40.89
CA THR A 90 -5.06 -8.71 -41.25
C THR A 90 -6.10 -7.87 -40.52
N PRO A 91 -7.36 -7.81 -41.00
CA PRO A 91 -8.44 -7.16 -40.24
C PRO A 91 -8.56 -7.69 -38.80
N GLU A 92 -8.41 -9.00 -38.61
CA GLU A 92 -8.49 -9.64 -37.29
C GLU A 92 -7.33 -9.23 -36.37
N PHE A 93 -6.10 -9.20 -36.90
CA PHE A 93 -4.95 -8.70 -36.16
C PHE A 93 -5.13 -7.22 -35.79
N ASN A 94 -5.59 -6.40 -36.74
CA ASN A 94 -5.81 -4.96 -36.51
C ASN A 94 -6.87 -4.73 -35.44
N VAL A 95 -7.94 -5.53 -35.41
CA VAL A 95 -8.96 -5.48 -34.35
C VAL A 95 -8.37 -5.91 -32.99
N ALA A 96 -7.63 -7.02 -32.93
CA ALA A 96 -7.01 -7.48 -31.68
C ALA A 96 -5.96 -6.49 -31.14
N PHE A 97 -5.13 -5.94 -32.03
CA PHE A 97 -4.16 -4.91 -31.72
C PHE A 97 -4.84 -3.62 -31.28
N GLY A 98 -5.86 -3.17 -32.01
CA GLY A 98 -6.64 -1.98 -31.68
C GLY A 98 -7.32 -2.10 -30.31
N LEU A 99 -7.92 -3.25 -29.99
CA LEU A 99 -8.50 -3.52 -28.68
C LEU A 99 -7.44 -3.42 -27.57
N THR A 100 -6.28 -4.04 -27.78
CA THR A 100 -5.16 -3.98 -26.83
C THR A 100 -4.66 -2.55 -26.63
N ALA A 101 -4.53 -1.79 -27.72
CA ALA A 101 -4.11 -0.40 -27.70
C ALA A 101 -5.13 0.51 -27.00
N VAL A 102 -6.44 0.28 -27.20
CA VAL A 102 -7.51 1.02 -26.52
C VAL A 102 -7.48 0.78 -25.02
N VAL A 103 -7.32 -0.47 -24.58
CA VAL A 103 -7.20 -0.78 -23.14
C VAL A 103 -5.97 -0.08 -22.56
N LEU A 104 -4.82 -0.18 -23.22
CA LEU A 104 -3.58 0.46 -22.78
C LEU A 104 -3.73 1.99 -22.69
N ALA A 105 -4.20 2.63 -23.76
CA ALA A 105 -4.39 4.08 -23.82
C ALA A 105 -5.41 4.56 -22.78
N GLY A 106 -6.52 3.83 -22.62
CA GLY A 106 -7.55 4.14 -21.64
C GLY A 106 -7.05 4.01 -20.19
N THR A 107 -6.25 2.98 -19.88
CA THR A 107 -5.60 2.83 -18.58
C THR A 107 -4.61 3.97 -18.31
N LEU A 108 -3.75 4.33 -19.28
CA LEU A 108 -2.79 5.43 -19.13
C LEU A 108 -3.47 6.80 -18.99
N ALA A 109 -4.58 7.01 -19.70
CA ALA A 109 -5.38 8.22 -19.59
C ALA A 109 -6.26 8.25 -18.33
N THR A 110 -6.31 7.16 -17.55
CA THR A 110 -7.13 7.02 -16.33
C THR A 110 -8.63 7.28 -16.56
N VAL A 111 -9.14 6.98 -17.76
CA VAL A 111 -10.54 7.22 -18.13
C VAL A 111 -11.43 5.98 -17.94
N PRO A 112 -12.73 6.14 -17.62
CA PRO A 112 -13.69 5.04 -17.62
C PRO A 112 -13.80 4.34 -18.99
N PRO A 113 -14.07 3.02 -19.02
CA PRO A 113 -14.23 2.11 -17.89
C PRO A 113 -12.89 1.59 -17.32
N PHE A 114 -11.76 1.95 -17.93
CA PHE A 114 -10.43 1.39 -17.59
C PHE A 114 -9.92 1.83 -16.21
N SER A 115 -10.39 2.96 -15.69
CA SER A 115 -10.11 3.40 -14.32
C SER A 115 -10.95 2.71 -13.25
N TRP A 116 -12.10 2.11 -13.59
CA TRP A 116 -13.01 1.51 -12.60
C TRP A 116 -12.35 0.43 -11.73
N PRO A 117 -11.58 -0.53 -12.27
CA PRO A 117 -10.89 -1.51 -11.43
C PRO A 117 -9.89 -0.83 -10.48
N LEU A 118 -9.15 0.18 -10.94
CA LEU A 118 -8.17 0.88 -10.11
C LEU A 118 -8.84 1.63 -8.95
N VAL A 119 -9.95 2.31 -9.22
CA VAL A 119 -10.74 3.02 -8.21
C VAL A 119 -11.36 2.03 -7.22
N PHE A 120 -11.95 0.94 -7.70
CA PHE A 120 -12.52 -0.10 -6.84
C PHE A 120 -11.44 -0.74 -5.95
N ASN A 121 -10.26 -1.03 -6.50
CA ASN A 121 -9.12 -1.53 -5.73
C ASN A 121 -8.71 -0.55 -4.62
N ALA A 122 -8.69 0.75 -4.90
CA ALA A 122 -8.38 1.78 -3.92
C ALA A 122 -9.44 1.83 -2.80
N HIS A 123 -10.73 1.76 -3.15
CA HIS A 123 -11.81 1.70 -2.16
C HIS A 123 -11.69 0.51 -1.22
N LEU A 124 -11.40 -0.70 -1.74
CA LEU A 124 -11.18 -1.88 -0.90
C LEU A 124 -10.02 -1.68 0.07
N LYS A 125 -8.92 -1.10 -0.43
CA LYS A 125 -7.72 -0.81 0.37
C LYS A 125 -7.97 0.25 1.45
N ASP A 126 -8.76 1.26 1.15
CA ASP A 126 -9.09 2.33 2.09
C ASP A 126 -10.10 1.85 3.14
N ALA A 127 -11.10 1.04 2.74
CA ALA A 127 -11.99 0.36 3.69
C ALA A 127 -11.21 -0.56 4.65
N ALA A 128 -10.22 -1.30 4.13
CA ALA A 128 -9.35 -2.11 4.97
C ALA A 128 -8.52 -1.26 5.95
N ALA A 129 -8.04 -0.08 5.55
CA ALA A 129 -7.33 0.82 6.46
C ALA A 129 -8.24 1.33 7.60
N VAL A 130 -9.50 1.63 7.31
CA VAL A 130 -10.49 2.00 8.33
C VAL A 130 -10.78 0.83 9.27
N GLN A 131 -10.96 -0.38 8.73
CA GLN A 131 -11.32 -1.56 9.50
C GLN A 131 -10.18 -2.07 10.39
N TYR A 132 -8.97 -2.15 9.84
CA TYR A 132 -7.82 -2.76 10.51
C TYR A 132 -6.88 -1.73 11.15
N GLY A 133 -7.09 -0.44 10.91
CA GLY A 133 -6.23 0.63 11.41
C GLY A 133 -4.93 0.78 10.61
N GLU A 134 -4.29 1.93 10.80
CA GLU A 134 -3.02 2.25 10.16
C GLU A 134 -1.88 2.27 11.19
N PRO A 135 -0.66 1.87 10.80
CA PRO A 135 0.51 2.06 11.65
C PRO A 135 0.79 3.55 11.84
N PRO A 136 1.42 3.96 12.97
CA PRO A 136 1.67 5.37 13.27
C PRO A 136 2.62 6.07 12.28
N TYR A 137 3.48 5.32 11.60
CA TYR A 137 4.39 5.78 10.55
C TYR A 137 4.70 4.61 9.59
N GLY A 138 5.41 4.88 8.49
CA GLY A 138 5.71 3.86 7.48
C GLY A 138 6.58 2.73 8.04
N HIS A 139 6.19 1.47 7.77
CA HIS A 139 6.92 0.28 8.25
C HIS A 139 7.16 0.24 9.76
N ALA A 140 6.22 0.78 10.55
CA ALA A 140 6.37 0.82 12.00
C ALA A 140 6.50 -0.59 12.62
N GLU A 141 5.91 -1.61 11.98
CA GLU A 141 6.06 -3.01 12.38
C GLU A 141 7.52 -3.51 12.32
N LEU A 142 8.36 -2.92 11.47
CA LEU A 142 9.76 -3.29 11.34
C LEU A 142 10.68 -2.53 12.31
N SER A 143 10.16 -1.50 12.98
CA SER A 143 10.94 -0.73 13.95
C SER A 143 11.23 -1.52 15.20
N ARG A 144 12.44 -1.34 15.73
CA ARG A 144 12.82 -1.86 17.05
C ARG A 144 11.93 -1.24 18.13
N LEU A 145 11.67 -1.97 19.22
CA LEU A 145 10.81 -1.51 20.30
C LEU A 145 11.24 -0.15 20.88
N ASP A 146 12.54 0.05 21.09
CA ASP A 146 13.11 1.31 21.61
C ASP A 146 12.90 2.50 20.66
N GLN A 147 13.13 2.28 19.36
CA GLN A 147 12.94 3.30 18.32
C GLN A 147 11.46 3.61 18.14
N PHE A 148 10.62 2.58 18.14
CA PHE A 148 9.18 2.73 18.04
C PHE A 148 8.65 3.58 19.20
N ALA A 149 9.02 3.24 20.43
CA ALA A 149 8.60 4.00 21.61
C ALA A 149 9.00 5.48 21.51
N ARG A 150 10.26 5.77 21.12
CA ARG A 150 10.72 7.15 20.90
C ARG A 150 9.91 7.89 19.83
N LYS A 151 9.64 7.23 18.68
CA LYS A 151 8.90 7.84 17.56
C LYS A 151 7.44 8.10 17.88
N THR A 152 6.84 7.30 18.75
CA THR A 152 5.45 7.46 19.18
C THR A 152 5.31 8.27 20.48
N GLY A 153 6.41 8.83 21.01
CA GLY A 153 6.40 9.60 22.26
C GLY A 153 6.19 8.77 23.52
N LEU A 154 6.35 7.45 23.44
CA LEU A 154 6.17 6.53 24.56
C LEU A 154 7.44 6.43 25.42
N SER A 155 7.26 6.38 26.74
CA SER A 155 8.35 6.13 27.69
C SER A 155 8.76 4.67 27.63
N LEU A 156 9.99 4.39 27.15
CA LEU A 156 10.49 3.03 27.04
C LEU A 156 10.42 2.23 28.36
N PRO A 157 10.80 2.79 29.54
CA PRO A 157 10.62 2.08 30.80
C PRO A 157 9.16 1.68 31.10
N GLU A 158 8.19 2.56 30.86
CA GLU A 158 6.77 2.28 31.09
C GLU A 158 6.24 1.23 30.10
N VAL A 159 6.65 1.33 28.84
CA VAL A 159 6.36 0.34 27.80
C VAL A 159 6.85 -1.05 28.20
N LEU A 160 8.09 -1.16 28.69
CA LEU A 160 8.66 -2.44 29.10
C LEU A 160 7.88 -3.06 30.27
N VAL A 161 7.45 -2.25 31.25
CA VAL A 161 6.59 -2.72 32.35
C VAL A 161 5.25 -3.20 31.80
N ALA A 162 4.57 -2.40 30.97
CA ALA A 162 3.27 -2.76 30.43
C ALA A 162 3.29 -4.03 29.56
N LEU A 163 4.34 -4.22 28.76
CA LEU A 163 4.51 -5.43 27.97
C LEU A 163 4.75 -6.66 28.86
N ASN A 164 5.57 -6.53 29.91
CA ASN A 164 5.80 -7.60 30.88
C ASN A 164 4.52 -7.95 31.65
N ASP A 165 3.78 -6.95 32.13
CA ASP A 165 2.51 -7.13 32.84
C ASP A 165 1.44 -7.78 31.94
N ALA A 166 1.47 -7.49 30.64
CA ALA A 166 0.63 -8.14 29.65
C ALA A 166 1.13 -9.54 29.21
N GLY A 167 2.22 -10.03 29.79
CA GLY A 167 2.81 -11.34 29.51
C GLY A 167 3.43 -11.46 28.11
N ILE A 168 3.81 -10.33 27.50
CA ILE A 168 4.45 -10.29 26.18
C ILE A 168 5.91 -10.72 26.34
N ARG A 169 6.30 -11.76 25.60
CA ARG A 169 7.67 -12.27 25.55
C ARG A 169 8.47 -11.50 24.50
N PHE A 170 9.62 -10.99 24.87
CA PHE A 170 10.57 -10.37 23.95
C PHE A 170 11.98 -10.56 24.51
N ASP A 171 12.98 -10.78 23.65
CA ASP A 171 14.32 -11.10 24.12
C ASP A 171 15.05 -9.80 24.52
N ARG A 172 14.92 -8.75 23.71
CA ARG A 172 15.54 -7.43 23.94
C ARG A 172 14.66 -6.31 23.41
N ASP A 173 14.95 -5.08 23.82
CA ASP A 173 14.41 -3.84 23.27
C ASP A 173 14.79 -3.59 21.79
N GLN A 174 15.64 -4.44 21.22
CA GLN A 174 16.11 -4.38 19.84
C GLN A 174 15.27 -5.20 18.86
N ASP A 175 14.37 -6.04 19.35
CA ASP A 175 13.48 -6.81 18.48
C ASP A 175 12.50 -5.86 17.79
N SER A 176 12.20 -6.15 16.52
CA SER A 176 11.16 -5.40 15.81
C SER A 176 9.80 -5.70 16.41
N LEU A 177 8.87 -4.74 16.31
CA LEU A 177 7.51 -4.94 16.80
C LEU A 177 6.84 -6.15 16.13
N GLN A 178 7.16 -6.42 14.87
CA GLN A 178 6.72 -7.61 14.14
C GLN A 178 7.30 -8.91 14.70
N ALA A 179 8.59 -8.94 15.08
CA ALA A 179 9.18 -10.12 15.68
C ALA A 179 8.54 -10.44 17.03
N ILE A 180 8.39 -9.42 17.88
CA ILE A 180 7.70 -9.53 19.18
C ILE A 180 6.26 -10.02 18.96
N ALA A 181 5.53 -9.41 18.04
CA ALA A 181 4.15 -9.80 17.72
C ALA A 181 4.06 -11.29 17.32
N ARG A 182 4.93 -11.75 16.41
CA ARG A 182 4.99 -13.15 15.97
C ARG A 182 5.31 -14.13 17.10
N GLN A 183 6.29 -13.82 17.94
CA GLN A 183 6.66 -14.65 19.09
C GLN A 183 5.50 -14.85 20.08
N ASN A 184 4.57 -13.89 20.12
CA ASN A 184 3.42 -13.88 21.02
C ASN A 184 2.09 -14.23 20.34
N GLY A 185 2.09 -14.59 19.05
CA GLY A 185 0.85 -14.89 18.31
C GLY A 185 -0.11 -13.69 18.27
N ARG A 186 0.42 -12.46 18.23
CA ARG A 186 -0.32 -11.20 18.18
C ARG A 186 0.05 -10.42 16.91
N SER A 187 -0.72 -9.38 16.61
CA SER A 187 -0.37 -8.40 15.58
C SER A 187 0.51 -7.27 16.15
N PRO A 188 1.35 -6.61 15.33
CA PRO A 188 2.07 -5.40 15.73
C PRO A 188 1.14 -4.32 16.33
N GLN A 189 -0.05 -4.17 15.74
CA GLN A 189 -1.10 -3.31 16.27
C GLN A 189 -1.51 -3.67 17.70
N ALA A 190 -1.73 -4.95 18.00
CA ALA A 190 -2.12 -5.38 19.33
C ALA A 190 -1.00 -5.11 20.36
N ILE A 191 0.27 -5.28 19.97
CA ILE A 191 1.40 -4.88 20.82
C ILE A 191 1.36 -3.38 21.08
N TYR A 192 1.16 -2.56 20.05
CA TYR A 192 1.09 -1.11 20.21
C TYR A 192 -0.06 -0.65 21.13
N HIS A 193 -1.23 -1.27 21.03
CA HIS A 193 -2.34 -0.94 21.93
C HIS A 193 -2.02 -1.22 23.41
N ILE A 194 -1.25 -2.27 23.70
CA ILE A 194 -0.76 -2.52 25.07
C ILE A 194 0.19 -1.41 25.50
N MET A 195 1.10 -1.01 24.60
CA MET A 195 2.05 0.08 24.86
C MET A 195 1.33 1.43 25.11
N GLN A 196 0.24 1.71 24.39
CA GLN A 196 -0.58 2.91 24.61
C GLN A 196 -1.34 2.87 25.93
N GLY A 197 -1.81 1.69 26.35
CA GLY A 197 -2.49 1.51 27.64
C GLY A 197 -1.63 1.93 28.84
N ALA A 198 -0.30 1.81 28.71
CA ALA A 198 0.65 2.30 29.71
C ALA A 198 0.61 3.82 29.92
N GLN A 199 0.14 4.57 28.91
CA GLN A 199 0.27 6.02 28.82
C GLN A 199 -1.07 6.77 28.80
N ALA A 200 -2.16 6.12 29.19
CA ALA A 200 -3.51 6.73 29.30
C ALA A 200 -3.59 7.92 30.30
N SER A 201 -2.47 8.42 30.83
CA SER A 201 -2.36 9.66 31.60
C SER A 201 -1.65 10.82 30.87
N ALA A 202 -1.18 10.66 29.63
CA ALA A 202 -0.62 11.78 28.86
C ALA A 202 -1.14 11.75 27.41
N LEU A 203 -2.03 12.69 27.08
CA LEU A 203 -2.38 12.99 25.69
C LEU A 203 -1.11 13.41 24.93
N PRO A 204 -0.83 12.85 23.74
CA PRO A 204 0.29 13.30 22.93
C PRO A 204 0.10 14.78 22.60
N SER A 205 1.02 15.61 23.06
CA SER A 205 1.01 17.05 22.81
C SER A 205 1.67 17.32 21.46
N GLY A 206 0.87 17.54 20.42
CA GLY A 206 1.33 18.02 19.11
C GLY A 206 1.40 16.96 17.99
N MET A 207 1.77 17.43 16.79
CA MET A 207 1.91 16.58 15.60
C MET A 207 3.11 15.62 15.73
N PRO A 208 2.97 14.34 15.37
CA PRO A 208 4.09 13.40 15.28
C PRO A 208 5.29 13.92 14.46
N ALA A 209 6.49 13.48 14.81
CA ALA A 209 7.71 13.90 14.11
C ALA A 209 7.78 13.39 12.65
N GLU A 210 7.18 12.23 12.38
CA GLU A 210 7.03 11.68 11.03
C GLU A 210 5.54 11.69 10.65
N ALA A 211 5.25 12.14 9.43
CA ALA A 211 3.90 12.11 8.87
C ALA A 211 3.33 10.68 8.92
N PRO A 212 2.19 10.45 9.59
CA PRO A 212 1.58 9.14 9.55
C PRO A 212 1.26 8.71 8.13
N PRO A 213 1.22 7.40 7.85
CA PRO A 213 0.88 6.90 6.53
C PRO A 213 -0.53 7.38 6.16
N GLY A 214 -0.83 7.54 4.87
CA GLY A 214 -2.12 8.06 4.45
C GLY A 214 -2.32 9.57 4.65
N THR A 215 -1.39 10.28 5.34
CA THR A 215 -1.43 11.74 5.53
C THR A 215 -1.61 12.52 4.22
N GLY A 216 -0.96 12.09 3.14
CA GLY A 216 -1.13 12.71 1.82
C GLY A 216 -2.56 12.63 1.27
N LYS A 217 -3.39 11.66 1.70
CA LYS A 217 -4.78 11.52 1.28
C LYS A 217 -5.76 12.33 2.12
N LYS A 218 -5.35 12.80 3.31
CA LYS A 218 -6.21 13.60 4.18
C LYS A 218 -6.31 15.03 3.65
N THR A 219 -7.48 15.64 3.79
CA THR A 219 -7.63 17.08 3.55
C THR A 219 -6.88 17.88 4.61
N LEU A 220 -6.55 19.13 4.29
CA LEU A 220 -5.92 20.02 5.27
C LEU A 220 -6.83 20.22 6.49
N ALA A 221 -8.15 20.32 6.28
CA ALA A 221 -9.15 20.40 7.35
C ALA A 221 -9.16 19.14 8.24
N GLU A 222 -9.18 17.94 7.64
CA GLU A 222 -9.11 16.67 8.37
C GLU A 222 -7.83 16.54 9.20
N LEU A 223 -6.70 17.03 8.65
CA LEU A 223 -5.43 17.04 9.35
C LEU A 223 -5.45 18.00 10.55
N CYS A 224 -5.96 19.21 10.37
CA CYS A 224 -6.08 20.20 11.45
C CYS A 224 -6.97 19.68 12.57
N LEU A 225 -8.12 19.10 12.22
CA LEU A 225 -9.03 18.48 13.17
C LEU A 225 -8.37 17.34 13.96
N ALA A 226 -7.59 16.49 13.28
CA ALA A 226 -6.94 15.33 13.90
C ALA A 226 -5.91 15.70 14.97
N TYR A 227 -5.30 16.89 14.88
CA TYR A 227 -4.26 17.36 15.80
C TYR A 227 -4.65 18.60 16.61
N GLY A 228 -5.92 19.01 16.56
CA GLY A 228 -6.41 20.19 17.29
C GLY A 228 -5.78 21.51 16.83
N LEU A 229 -5.42 21.63 15.56
CA LEU A 229 -4.82 22.83 14.98
C LEU A 229 -5.90 23.80 14.50
N SER A 230 -5.61 25.10 14.61
CA SER A 230 -6.45 26.15 14.01
C SER A 230 -6.26 26.16 12.49
N GLU A 231 -7.30 25.75 11.76
CA GLU A 231 -7.30 25.71 10.28
C GLU A 231 -6.92 27.07 9.69
N ALA A 232 -7.47 28.16 10.24
CA ALA A 232 -7.18 29.51 9.77
C ALA A 232 -5.70 29.91 9.95
N ASP A 233 -5.06 29.47 11.02
CA ASP A 233 -3.65 29.78 11.29
C ASP A 233 -2.71 28.93 10.44
N VAL A 234 -3.06 27.66 10.22
CA VAL A 234 -2.32 26.76 9.33
C VAL A 234 -2.39 27.25 7.87
N VAL A 235 -3.58 27.64 7.40
CA VAL A 235 -3.75 28.21 6.06
C VAL A 235 -2.93 29.49 5.91
N ARG A 236 -3.00 30.40 6.89
CA ARG A 236 -2.22 31.65 6.87
C ARG A 236 -0.72 31.39 6.84
N SER A 237 -0.24 30.43 7.62
CA SER A 237 1.19 30.07 7.67
C SER A 237 1.68 29.48 6.35
N LEU A 238 0.90 28.58 5.75
CA LEU A 238 1.23 27.98 4.45
C LEU A 238 1.19 29.02 3.31
N GLN A 239 0.17 29.89 3.29
CA GLN A 239 0.11 31.00 2.34
C GLN A 239 1.28 31.98 2.52
N GLY A 240 1.66 32.28 3.77
CA GLY A 240 2.83 33.09 4.09
C GLY A 240 4.16 32.47 3.64
N SER A 241 4.19 31.14 3.49
CA SER A 241 5.32 30.38 2.93
C SER A 241 5.25 30.22 1.40
N GLY A 242 4.29 30.87 0.74
CA GLY A 242 4.14 30.88 -0.72
C GLY A 242 3.32 29.72 -1.30
N PHE A 243 2.68 28.89 -0.45
CA PHE A 243 1.88 27.76 -0.93
C PHE A 243 0.47 28.18 -1.35
N GLN A 244 0.01 27.68 -2.50
CA GLN A 244 -1.41 27.69 -2.88
C GLN A 244 -2.14 26.57 -2.13
N VAL A 245 -2.94 26.93 -1.14
CA VAL A 245 -3.64 25.99 -0.27
C VAL A 245 -5.14 26.30 -0.18
N SER A 246 -5.93 25.26 0.05
CA SER A 246 -7.34 25.33 0.40
C SER A 246 -7.63 24.24 1.44
N PRO A 247 -8.50 24.48 2.45
CA PRO A 247 -8.83 23.49 3.48
C PRO A 247 -9.33 22.15 2.95
N GLU A 248 -9.99 22.17 1.79
CA GLU A 248 -10.64 21.02 1.16
C GLU A 248 -9.68 20.17 0.31
N LEU A 249 -8.49 20.71 0.00
CA LEU A 249 -7.50 19.97 -0.78
C LEU A 249 -6.78 18.97 0.12
N THR A 250 -6.52 17.79 -0.45
CA THR A 250 -5.64 16.81 0.18
C THR A 250 -4.21 17.31 0.21
N LEU A 251 -3.41 16.86 1.19
CA LEU A 251 -1.98 17.22 1.24
C LEU A 251 -1.23 16.83 -0.05
N LYS A 252 -1.69 15.77 -0.73
CA LYS A 252 -1.16 15.37 -2.05
C LYS A 252 -1.51 16.35 -3.16
N GLU A 253 -2.73 16.87 -3.20
CA GLU A 253 -3.12 17.90 -4.16
C GLU A 253 -2.42 19.23 -3.90
N ILE A 254 -2.27 19.61 -2.63
CA ILE A 254 -1.48 20.78 -2.24
C ILE A 254 -0.03 20.62 -2.68
N GLY A 255 0.61 19.47 -2.40
CA GLY A 255 1.96 19.20 -2.88
C GLY A 255 2.09 19.28 -4.40
N ALA A 256 1.17 18.64 -5.13
CA ALA A 256 1.16 18.66 -6.60
C ALA A 256 1.02 20.07 -7.19
N LYS A 257 0.17 20.92 -6.61
CA LYS A 257 0.01 22.32 -7.05
C LYS A 257 1.25 23.19 -6.82
N ASN A 258 2.04 22.85 -5.81
CA ASN A 258 3.18 23.65 -5.38
C ASN A 258 4.54 23.02 -5.74
N GLY A 259 4.54 21.90 -6.47
CA GLY A 259 5.78 21.22 -6.89
C GLY A 259 6.58 20.58 -5.75
N VAL A 260 5.95 20.32 -4.60
CA VAL A 260 6.58 19.72 -3.41
C VAL A 260 5.90 18.42 -3.02
N SER A 261 6.55 17.60 -2.20
CA SER A 261 5.96 16.35 -1.72
C SER A 261 4.91 16.63 -0.62
N PRO A 262 3.94 15.72 -0.40
CA PRO A 262 2.98 15.85 0.69
C PRO A 262 3.64 15.86 2.08
N ILE A 263 4.85 15.28 2.18
CA ILE A 263 5.63 15.22 3.41
C ILE A 263 6.23 16.61 3.72
N ASP A 264 6.70 17.33 2.70
CA ASP A 264 7.23 18.69 2.87
C ASP A 264 6.15 19.65 3.40
N ILE A 265 4.90 19.47 2.93
CA ILE A 265 3.75 20.22 3.45
C ILE A 265 3.50 19.87 4.92
N TYR A 266 3.50 18.58 5.28
CA TYR A 266 3.33 18.14 6.67
C TYR A 266 4.41 18.71 7.59
N ASP A 267 5.67 18.67 7.16
CA ASP A 267 6.80 19.21 7.92
C ASP A 267 6.73 20.72 8.09
N THR A 268 6.25 21.44 7.07
CA THR A 268 6.02 22.89 7.16
C THR A 268 4.97 23.22 8.22
N ILE A 269 3.84 22.49 8.21
CA ILE A 269 2.78 22.67 9.22
C ILE A 269 3.32 22.35 10.62
N ARG A 270 4.10 21.27 10.76
CA ARG A 270 4.71 20.88 12.03
C ARG A 270 5.69 21.94 12.55
N GLN A 271 6.53 22.52 11.69
CA GLN A 271 7.46 23.59 12.07
C GLN A 271 6.74 24.88 12.47
N ALA A 272 5.69 25.25 11.73
CA ALA A 272 4.87 26.42 12.01
C ALA A 272 4.14 26.31 13.36
N THR A 273 3.70 25.12 13.72
CA THR A 273 2.93 24.84 14.95
C THR A 273 3.81 24.49 16.16
N ALA A 274 5.07 24.10 15.93
CA ALA A 274 6.06 23.85 16.98
C ALA A 274 6.74 25.14 17.52
N THR A 275 6.62 26.26 16.80
CA THR A 275 7.20 27.53 17.23
C THR A 275 6.22 28.24 18.19
N PRO A 276 6.57 28.45 19.48
CA PRO A 276 5.74 29.27 20.36
C PRO A 276 5.74 30.69 19.80
N GLY A 277 4.55 31.27 19.60
CA GLY A 277 4.39 32.61 19.08
C GLY A 277 5.28 33.62 19.81
N VAL A 278 6.24 34.21 19.11
CA VAL A 278 6.99 35.38 19.56
C VAL A 278 6.67 36.53 18.61
N LYS A 279 5.76 37.40 19.10
CA LYS A 279 5.67 38.87 18.95
C LYS A 279 4.26 39.35 18.58
N THR A 280 3.55 39.78 19.61
CA THR A 280 2.79 41.04 19.58
C THR A 280 3.69 42.14 20.16
N PRO A 281 3.85 43.31 19.51
CA PRO A 281 3.90 44.56 20.26
C PRO A 281 2.51 44.90 20.81
#